data_AF-A0A3S3G167-F1
#
_entry.id   AF-A0A3S3G167-F1
#
_cell.length_a   1.000
_cell.length_b   1.000
_cell.length_c   1.000
_cell.angle_alpha   90.00
_cell.angle_beta   90.00
_cell.angle_gamma   90.00
#
_symmetry.space_group_name_H-M   'P 1'
#
loop_
_entity.id
_entity.type
_entity.pdbx_description
1 polymer ?
#
loop_
_entity_poly.entity_id
_entity_poly.type
_entity_poly.pdbx_seq_one_letter_code
_entity_poly.pdbx_strand_id
1 'polypeptide(L)'
;VLDSLALVFMNRREAIALADGGIGAAEQDIADGLRRAGLKSGVVTADDGPVLGFDEAGAFSIPPPRKVTDVAADVLAGATV
;
A
#
# COMPACT_ATOMS: atom_id res chain seq x y z
N VAL A 1 11.36 -15.13 4.07
CA VAL A 1 10.98 -14.13 5.10
C VAL A 1 9.76 -13.31 4.66
N LEU A 2 9.72 -12.80 3.43
CA LEU A 2 8.54 -12.08 2.91
C LEU A 2 7.28 -12.97 2.83
N ASP A 3 7.45 -14.26 2.54
CA ASP A 3 6.37 -15.27 2.46
C ASP A 3 5.62 -15.54 3.79
N SER A 4 6.18 -15.06 4.92
CA SER A 4 5.61 -15.16 6.27
C SER A 4 5.01 -13.85 6.79
N LEU A 5 5.08 -12.75 6.02
CA LEU A 5 4.47 -11.49 6.40
C LEU A 5 3.00 -11.48 5.97
N ALA A 6 2.11 -11.33 6.95
CA ALA A 6 0.66 -11.29 6.73
C ALA A 6 0.19 -9.96 6.11
N LEU A 7 0.96 -8.88 6.27
CA LEU A 7 0.74 -7.56 5.67
C LEU A 7 2.00 -6.69 5.84
N VAL A 8 2.44 -6.02 4.78
CA VAL A 8 3.56 -5.03 4.84
C VAL A 8 3.06 -3.63 4.52
N PHE A 9 3.42 -2.64 5.34
CA PHE A 9 3.21 -1.22 5.05
C PHE A 9 4.50 -0.60 4.53
N MET A 10 4.43 0.12 3.41
CA MET A 10 5.60 0.75 2.79
C MET A 10 5.19 2.01 2.03
N ASN A 11 6.11 2.95 1.86
CA ASN A 11 5.87 4.09 0.97
C ASN A 11 6.10 3.71 -0.50
N ARG A 12 5.67 4.55 -1.44
CA ARG A 12 5.80 4.29 -2.88
C ARG A 12 7.25 4.07 -3.32
N ARG A 13 8.24 4.72 -2.69
CA ARG A 13 9.66 4.57 -3.05
C ARG A 13 10.17 3.17 -2.66
N GLU A 14 9.81 2.70 -1.48
CA GLU A 14 10.12 1.35 -1.00
C GLU A 14 9.45 0.28 -1.85
N ALA A 15 8.18 0.49 -2.21
CA ALA A 15 7.43 -0.42 -3.08
C ALA A 15 8.08 -0.57 -4.45
N ILE A 16 8.49 0.53 -5.09
CA ILE A 16 9.19 0.51 -6.39
C ILE A 16 10.52 -0.23 -6.28
N ALA A 17 11.29 0.03 -5.21
CA ALA A 17 12.57 -0.63 -4.98
C ALA A 17 12.44 -2.15 -4.78
N LEU A 18 11.38 -2.60 -4.09
CA LEU A 18 11.11 -4.02 -3.87
C LEU A 18 10.48 -4.71 -5.08
N ALA A 19 9.69 -3.99 -5.88
CA ALA A 19 9.03 -4.51 -7.08
C ALA A 19 9.96 -4.63 -8.29
N ASP A 20 11.22 -4.17 -8.19
CA ASP A 20 12.14 -3.97 -9.32
C ASP A 20 11.50 -3.14 -10.45
N GLY A 21 10.67 -2.16 -10.05
CA GLY A 21 9.87 -1.34 -10.96
C GLY A 21 10.62 -0.09 -11.42
N GLY A 22 10.29 0.39 -12.63
CA GLY A 22 10.76 1.68 -13.12
C GLY A 22 10.11 2.87 -12.40
N ILE A 23 10.79 4.03 -12.41
CA ILE A 23 10.21 5.28 -11.91
C ILE A 23 8.96 5.60 -12.73
N GLY A 24 7.79 5.67 -12.06
CA GLY A 24 6.51 5.92 -12.71
C GLY A 24 5.69 4.66 -13.05
N ALA A 25 6.09 3.48 -12.55
CA ALA A 25 5.29 2.26 -12.64
C ALA A 25 3.84 2.49 -12.19
N ALA A 26 2.90 1.91 -12.95
CA ALA A 26 1.49 1.95 -12.57
C ALA A 26 1.27 1.15 -11.27
N GLU A 27 0.19 1.45 -10.55
CA GLU A 27 -0.13 0.77 -9.29
C GLU A 27 -0.23 -0.75 -9.46
N GLN A 28 -0.78 -1.21 -10.59
CA GLN A 28 -0.84 -2.64 -10.93
C GLN A 28 0.55 -3.24 -11.15
N ASP A 29 1.44 -2.55 -11.86
CA ASP A 29 2.81 -3.02 -12.08
C ASP A 29 3.59 -3.18 -10.77
N ILE A 30 3.36 -2.25 -9.82
CA ILE A 30 3.94 -2.31 -8.48
C ILE A 30 3.39 -3.52 -7.71
N ALA A 31 2.07 -3.71 -7.67
CA ALA A 31 1.46 -4.84 -6.98
C ALA A 31 1.94 -6.20 -7.55
N ASP A 32 2.01 -6.32 -8.87
CA ASP A 32 2.47 -7.53 -9.54
C ASP A 32 3.98 -7.78 -9.33
N GLY A 33 4.79 -6.71 -9.26
CA GLY A 33 6.21 -6.81 -8.89
C GLY A 33 6.39 -7.29 -7.44
N LEU A 34 5.63 -6.73 -6.50
CA LEU A 34 5.68 -7.13 -5.09
C LEU A 34 5.24 -8.59 -4.87
N ARG A 35 4.18 -9.03 -5.58
CA ARG A 35 3.76 -10.44 -5.56
C ARG A 35 4.84 -11.37 -6.11
N ARG A 36 5.49 -10.99 -7.22
CA ARG A 36 6.63 -11.75 -7.77
C ARG A 36 7.82 -11.80 -6.82
N ALA A 37 8.00 -10.78 -5.97
CA ALA A 37 9.00 -10.77 -4.90
C ALA A 37 8.63 -11.64 -3.68
N GLY A 38 7.46 -12.28 -3.68
CA GLY A 38 7.01 -13.20 -2.63
C GLY A 38 6.21 -12.53 -1.50
N LEU A 39 5.67 -11.33 -1.73
CA LEU A 39 4.71 -10.70 -0.81
C LEU A 39 3.29 -11.14 -1.12
N LYS A 40 2.60 -11.70 -0.13
CA LYS A 40 1.20 -12.13 -0.26
C LYS A 40 0.22 -10.97 -0.19
N SER A 41 0.57 -9.92 0.54
CA SER A 41 -0.25 -8.73 0.71
C SER A 41 0.59 -7.53 1.18
N GLY A 42 0.08 -6.33 0.94
CA GLY A 42 0.71 -5.11 1.40
C GLY A 42 -0.11 -3.86 1.15
N VAL A 43 0.28 -2.79 1.82
CA VAL A 43 -0.26 -1.45 1.68
C VAL A 43 0.88 -0.51 1.31
N VAL A 44 0.73 0.14 0.17
CA VAL A 44 1.65 1.15 -0.35
C VAL A 44 1.04 2.52 -0.16
N THR A 45 1.67 3.34 0.67
CA THR A 45 1.26 4.73 0.90
C THR A 45 1.92 5.66 -0.11
N ALA A 46 1.19 6.70 -0.50
CA ALA A 46 1.71 7.83 -1.25
C ALA A 46 1.38 9.10 -0.46
N ASP A 47 2.34 10.00 -0.29
CA ASP A 47 2.26 11.15 0.62
C ASP A 47 0.89 11.87 0.56
N ASP A 48 0.57 12.42 -0.62
CA ASP A 48 -0.73 13.05 -0.92
C ASP A 48 -1.55 12.25 -1.96
N GLY A 49 -1.11 11.01 -2.23
CA GLY A 49 -1.68 10.15 -3.27
C GLY A 49 -2.62 9.10 -2.71
N PRO A 50 -3.28 8.32 -3.58
CA PRO A 50 -4.07 7.19 -3.14
C PRO A 50 -3.19 6.12 -2.46
N VAL A 51 -3.77 5.44 -1.47
CA VAL A 51 -3.17 4.29 -0.82
C VAL A 51 -3.52 3.05 -1.64
N LEU A 52 -2.50 2.32 -2.10
CA LEU A 52 -2.66 1.08 -2.85
C LEU A 52 -2.60 -0.10 -1.89
N GLY A 53 -3.67 -0.88 -1.80
CA GLY A 53 -3.68 -2.18 -1.13
C GLY A 53 -3.63 -3.32 -2.14
N PHE A 54 -2.92 -4.39 -1.81
CA PHE A 54 -2.96 -5.63 -2.60
C PHE A 54 -2.94 -6.86 -1.69
N ASP A 55 -3.55 -7.94 -2.17
CA ASP A 55 -3.54 -9.27 -1.56
C ASP A 55 -3.45 -10.35 -2.64
N GLU A 56 -3.86 -11.59 -2.39
CA GLU A 56 -3.91 -12.66 -3.40
C GLU A 56 -5.10 -12.51 -4.36
N ALA A 57 -6.18 -11.85 -3.95
CA ALA A 57 -7.40 -11.69 -4.75
C ALA A 57 -7.30 -10.53 -5.75
N GLY A 58 -6.52 -9.48 -5.44
CA GLY A 58 -6.42 -8.32 -6.31
C GLY A 58 -5.62 -7.17 -5.72
N ALA A 59 -5.69 -6.03 -6.41
CA ALA A 59 -5.20 -4.75 -5.92
C ALA A 59 -6.36 -3.74 -5.94
N PHE A 60 -6.38 -2.83 -4.97
CA PHE A 60 -7.37 -1.77 -4.85
C PHE A 60 -6.69 -0.47 -4.42
N SER A 61 -7.32 0.67 -4.74
CA SER A 61 -6.77 2.00 -4.47
C SER A 61 -7.78 2.80 -3.66
N ILE A 62 -7.36 3.33 -2.51
CA ILE A 62 -8.18 4.18 -1.64
C ILE A 62 -7.71 5.63 -1.84
N PRO A 63 -8.55 6.52 -2.41
CA PRO A 63 -8.17 7.91 -2.59
C PRO A 63 -8.06 8.64 -1.25
N PRO A 64 -7.19 9.65 -1.14
CA PRO A 64 -7.05 10.41 0.09
C PRO A 64 -8.36 11.15 0.43
N PRO A 65 -8.67 11.34 1.73
CA PRO A 65 -9.86 12.09 2.13
C PRO A 65 -9.77 13.53 1.61
N ARG A 66 -10.84 14.04 0.98
CA ARG A 66 -10.88 15.38 0.35
C ARG A 66 -10.71 16.56 1.32
N LYS A 67 -10.71 16.31 2.63
CA LYS A 67 -10.62 17.34 3.66
C LYS A 67 -9.79 16.82 4.81
N VAL A 68 -8.52 17.20 4.84
CA VAL A 68 -7.66 17.06 6.01
C VAL A 68 -8.01 18.22 6.95
N THR A 69 -9.02 18.03 7.79
CA THR A 69 -9.06 18.75 9.07
C THR A 69 -8.22 17.96 10.05
N ASP A 70 -7.22 18.64 10.62
CA ASP A 70 -6.15 18.17 11.50
C ASP A 70 -6.65 17.49 12.80
N VAL A 71 -7.34 16.36 12.66
CA VAL A 71 -7.86 15.55 13.77
C VAL A 71 -7.97 14.07 13.35
N ALA A 72 -6.94 13.52 12.71
CA ALA A 72 -7.00 12.18 12.09
C ALA A 72 -6.32 11.06 12.90
N ALA A 73 -5.68 11.35 14.03
CA ALA A 73 -4.95 10.33 14.79
C ALA A 73 -5.83 9.56 15.80
N ASP A 74 -6.82 10.21 16.43
CA ASP A 74 -7.47 9.67 17.62
C ASP A 74 -8.81 8.95 17.34
N VAL A 75 -9.40 9.15 16.16
CA VAL A 75 -10.71 8.56 15.82
C VAL A 75 -10.58 7.12 15.30
N LEU A 76 -9.43 6.72 14.76
CA LEU A 76 -9.24 5.39 14.16
C LEU A 76 -9.14 4.27 15.20
N ALA A 77 -8.76 4.57 16.45
CA ALA A 77 -8.70 3.59 17.54
C ALA A 77 -10.08 3.13 18.05
N GLY A 78 -11.15 3.88 17.76
CA GLY A 78 -12.51 3.59 18.26
C GLY A 78 -13.39 2.74 17.34
N ALA A 79 -12.94 2.44 16.11
CA ALA A 79 -13.77 1.76 15.10
C ALA A 79 -13.62 0.23 15.06
N THR A 80 -12.79 -0.35 15.93
CA THR A 80 -12.69 -1.80 16.11
C THR A 80 -13.49 -2.25 17.34
N VAL A 81 -14.81 -2.34 17.20
CA VAL A 81 -15.68 -3.23 17.99
C VAL A 81 -16.56 -4.00 17.02
#